data_AF-A0A6P2KSN7-F1
#
_entry.id   AF-A0A6P2KSN7-F1
#
_cell.length_a   1.000
_cell.length_b   1.000
_cell.length_c   1.000
_cell.angle_alpha   90.00
_cell.angle_beta   90.00
_cell.angle_gamma   90.00
#
_symmetry.space_group_name_H-M   'P 1'
#
loop_
_entity.id
_entity.type
_entity.pdbx_description
1 polymer ?
#
loop_
_entity_poly.entity_id
_entity_poly.type
_entity_poly.pdbx_seq_one_letter_code
_entity_poly.pdbx_strand_id
1 'polypeptide(L)'
;MKQKNLFSTLFVCALTMCAHSSWALSSENKIVGDFEGIGKSGIFTSEAAHNGLNIQYYSPSLRRSLSYRVESFDECSMMGIYIIPHTNLLAVDGSCSSQGGQIYRYIYKWSASEKNWCLIRQVNGEKSDITSGVVVPVEDVLRVNGCATIGKNDSLTYKSKDQVRSEIRSELDDFKRAAQQQSSLEKYIAEMPDFRVAELGSYIDAGNVEDINNLAFYLGKYKRSGDAVEVLQLLVKKFPNRTVARLNLADAYWDIDAKELAAPEYREYRRQMNEKGISAKIPPRVLDRMK
;
A
#
# COMPACT_ATOMS: atom_id res chain seq x y z
N MET A 1 19.35 -24.30 67.17
CA MET A 1 20.15 -23.79 66.03
C MET A 1 21.05 -24.90 65.55
N LYS A 2 20.86 -25.37 64.29
CA LYS A 2 21.66 -26.40 63.57
C LYS A 2 21.62 -27.78 64.28
N GLN A 3 21.58 -28.94 63.65
CA GLN A 3 21.94 -29.40 62.31
C GLN A 3 21.24 -30.78 62.21
N LYS A 4 20.58 -31.13 61.11
CA LYS A 4 20.18 -32.52 60.85
C LYS A 4 20.65 -32.91 59.47
N ASN A 5 21.34 -34.03 59.45
CA ASN A 5 21.95 -34.64 58.30
C ASN A 5 21.43 -36.10 58.24
N LEU A 6 21.19 -36.53 57.00
CA LEU A 6 21.26 -37.89 56.46
C LEU A 6 20.03 -38.84 56.34
N PHE A 7 20.03 -39.44 55.14
CA PHE A 7 19.44 -40.66 54.57
C PHE A 7 17.92 -40.66 54.29
N SER A 8 17.46 -40.64 53.03
CA SER A 8 17.61 -41.59 51.90
C SER A 8 16.45 -42.59 51.82
N THR A 9 15.55 -42.39 50.86
CA THR A 9 14.86 -43.50 50.18
C THR A 9 14.45 -43.05 48.77
N LEU A 10 15.02 -43.71 47.76
CA LEU A 10 14.47 -43.80 46.41
C LEU A 10 13.14 -44.55 46.46
N PHE A 11 12.14 -44.21 45.60
CA PHE A 11 11.74 -45.08 44.47
C PHE A 11 10.63 -44.46 43.60
N VAL A 12 10.90 -44.47 42.29
CA VAL A 12 9.98 -44.59 41.13
C VAL A 12 8.91 -43.51 40.92
N CYS A 13 9.25 -42.55 40.05
CA CYS A 13 8.27 -41.88 39.20
C CYS A 13 8.22 -42.60 37.85
N ALA A 14 7.04 -43.14 37.52
CA ALA A 14 6.75 -43.73 36.23
C ALA A 14 6.89 -42.67 35.11
N LEU A 15 7.66 -43.01 34.06
CA LEU A 15 7.64 -42.29 32.80
C LEU A 15 6.25 -42.44 32.15
N THR A 16 5.44 -41.39 32.21
CA THR A 16 4.36 -41.20 31.24
C THR A 16 4.92 -40.38 30.09
N MET A 17 5.25 -41.06 28.99
CA MET A 17 5.49 -40.40 27.71
C MET A 17 4.15 -39.86 27.19
N CYS A 18 3.78 -38.65 27.61
CA CYS A 18 2.77 -37.89 26.91
C CYS A 18 3.40 -37.42 25.59
N ALA A 19 3.02 -38.10 24.51
CA ALA A 19 3.18 -37.61 23.15
C ALA A 19 2.65 -36.17 23.12
N HIS A 20 3.55 -35.22 22.95
CA HIS A 20 3.16 -33.84 22.68
C HIS A 20 2.56 -33.88 21.28
N SER A 21 1.24 -33.92 21.20
CA SER A 21 0.54 -33.49 20.00
C SER A 21 1.08 -32.09 19.70
N SER A 22 1.84 -31.97 18.62
CA SER A 22 2.24 -30.69 18.09
C SER A 22 0.95 -29.96 17.77
N TRP A 23 0.58 -29.00 18.61
CA TRP A 23 -0.48 -28.06 18.31
C TRP A 23 0.00 -27.24 17.12
N ALA A 24 -0.32 -27.71 15.92
CA ALA A 24 -0.37 -26.83 14.77
C ALA A 24 -1.50 -25.83 15.08
N LEU A 25 -1.14 -24.69 15.67
CA LEU A 25 -2.02 -23.53 15.65
C LEU A 25 -2.28 -23.22 14.18
N SER A 26 -3.43 -23.64 13.65
CA SER A 26 -3.98 -23.02 12.46
C SER A 26 -4.25 -21.58 12.86
N SER A 27 -3.39 -20.66 12.40
CA SER A 27 -3.50 -19.23 12.68
C SER A 27 -4.68 -18.66 11.88
N GLU A 28 -5.90 -18.91 12.35
CA GLU A 28 -7.10 -18.29 11.79
C GLU A 28 -7.00 -16.79 12.02
N ASN A 29 -6.86 -16.02 10.93
CA ASN A 29 -6.83 -14.58 10.99
C ASN A 29 -8.28 -14.07 10.95
N LYS A 30 -8.66 -13.22 11.91
CA LYS A 30 -10.03 -12.70 12.06
C LYS A 30 -10.02 -11.18 12.01
N ILE A 31 -10.84 -10.62 11.14
CA ILE A 31 -11.00 -9.17 10.98
C ILE A 31 -12.48 -8.80 11.16
N VAL A 32 -12.77 -7.80 12.01
CA VAL A 32 -14.13 -7.38 12.35
C VAL A 32 -14.29 -5.89 12.06
N GLY A 33 -15.38 -5.50 11.40
CA GLY A 33 -15.65 -4.11 11.05
C GLY A 33 -16.95 -3.91 10.28
N ASP A 34 -17.41 -2.66 10.17
CA ASP A 34 -18.57 -2.29 9.35
C ASP A 34 -18.16 -2.12 7.88
N PHE A 35 -17.94 -3.24 7.22
CA PHE A 35 -17.43 -3.27 5.85
C PHE A 35 -18.51 -2.95 4.80
N GLU A 36 -19.79 -3.17 5.13
CA GLU A 36 -20.90 -2.93 4.23
C GLU A 36 -21.48 -1.51 4.37
N GLY A 37 -21.03 -0.75 5.38
CA GLY A 37 -21.47 0.63 5.63
C GLY A 37 -22.90 0.73 6.18
N ILE A 38 -23.33 -0.29 6.94
CA ILE A 38 -24.71 -0.39 7.47
C ILE A 38 -24.78 -0.29 9.00
N GLY A 39 -23.68 0.11 9.64
CA GLY A 39 -23.57 0.21 11.10
C GLY A 39 -23.54 -1.14 11.82
N LYS A 40 -23.25 -2.24 11.12
CA LYS A 40 -23.17 -3.59 11.69
C LYS A 40 -21.88 -4.28 11.28
N SER A 41 -21.25 -4.95 12.24
CA SER A 41 -19.98 -5.63 11.98
C SER A 41 -20.15 -6.89 11.13
N GLY A 42 -19.47 -6.92 10.01
CA GLY A 42 -19.12 -8.16 9.32
C GLY A 42 -17.86 -8.77 9.92
N ILE A 43 -17.63 -10.05 9.60
CA ILE A 43 -16.49 -10.80 10.11
C ILE A 43 -15.83 -11.51 8.94
N PHE A 44 -14.56 -11.20 8.69
CA PHE A 44 -13.69 -12.03 7.87
C PHE A 44 -12.96 -13.03 8.73
N THR A 45 -12.88 -14.26 8.24
CA THR A 45 -11.90 -15.25 8.69
C THR A 45 -11.12 -15.76 7.49
N SER A 46 -9.82 -15.98 7.66
CA SER A 46 -8.99 -16.55 6.60
C SER A 46 -8.01 -17.57 7.15
N GLU A 47 -7.80 -18.62 6.40
CA GLU A 47 -6.86 -19.70 6.69
C GLU A 47 -6.01 -19.99 5.45
N ALA A 48 -4.73 -20.29 5.68
CA ALA A 48 -3.85 -20.77 4.63
C ALA A 48 -4.36 -22.11 4.10
N ALA A 49 -4.42 -22.26 2.78
CA ALA A 49 -4.79 -23.49 2.09
C ALA A 49 -3.61 -23.97 1.24
N HIS A 50 -3.65 -25.23 0.79
CA HIS A 50 -2.69 -25.70 -0.20
C HIS A 50 -2.82 -24.86 -1.49
N ASN A 51 -1.74 -24.20 -1.90
CA ASN A 51 -1.68 -23.27 -3.03
C ASN A 51 -2.67 -22.09 -2.94
N GLY A 52 -2.84 -21.51 -1.76
CA GLY A 52 -3.45 -20.19 -1.64
C GLY A 52 -4.16 -19.94 -0.31
N LEU A 53 -5.34 -19.32 -0.37
CA LEU A 53 -6.09 -18.87 0.79
C LEU A 53 -7.57 -19.31 0.71
N ASN A 54 -8.13 -19.74 1.83
CA ASN A 54 -9.58 -19.81 2.03
C ASN A 54 -10.01 -18.58 2.82
N ILE A 55 -11.08 -17.93 2.38
CA ILE A 55 -11.64 -16.75 3.04
C ILE A 55 -13.13 -17.00 3.29
N GLN A 56 -13.60 -16.73 4.50
CA GLN A 56 -15.02 -16.64 4.80
C GLN A 56 -15.38 -15.22 5.23
N TYR A 57 -16.58 -14.79 4.85
CA TYR A 57 -17.11 -13.50 5.23
C TYR A 57 -18.55 -13.63 5.75
N TYR A 58 -18.77 -13.35 7.03
CA TYR A 58 -20.13 -13.17 7.56
C TYR A 58 -20.66 -11.79 7.17
N SER A 59 -21.70 -11.79 6.34
CA SER A 59 -22.38 -10.58 5.89
C SER A 59 -23.55 -10.23 6.82
N PRO A 60 -23.52 -9.07 7.50
CA PRO A 60 -24.62 -8.64 8.35
C PRO A 60 -25.88 -8.23 7.56
N SER A 61 -25.77 -7.72 6.33
CA SER A 61 -26.96 -7.45 5.49
C SER A 61 -27.64 -8.74 5.03
N LEU A 62 -26.86 -9.77 4.68
CA LEU A 62 -27.40 -11.03 4.18
C LEU A 62 -27.72 -12.04 5.28
N ARG A 63 -27.22 -11.82 6.51
CA ARG A 63 -27.32 -12.73 7.66
C ARG A 63 -26.82 -14.15 7.34
N ARG A 64 -25.74 -14.24 6.56
CA ARG A 64 -25.12 -15.52 6.18
C ARG A 64 -23.64 -15.31 5.88
N SER A 65 -22.90 -16.42 5.88
CA SER A 65 -21.51 -16.44 5.44
C SER A 65 -21.39 -16.66 3.94
N LEU A 66 -20.43 -15.97 3.33
CA LEU A 66 -19.93 -16.19 1.98
C LEU A 66 -18.57 -16.86 2.08
N SER A 67 -18.23 -17.72 1.12
CA SER A 67 -16.98 -18.48 1.13
C SER A 67 -16.26 -18.32 -0.20
N TYR A 68 -14.94 -18.13 -0.12
CA TYR A 68 -14.09 -17.85 -1.25
C TYR A 68 -12.82 -18.69 -1.16
N ARG A 69 -12.30 -19.09 -2.32
CA ARG A 69 -11.00 -19.73 -2.50
C ARG A 69 -10.19 -18.83 -3.43
N VAL A 70 -8.99 -18.44 -3.02
CA VAL A 70 -8.07 -17.64 -3.83
C VAL A 70 -6.79 -18.42 -4.03
N GLU A 71 -6.51 -18.84 -5.26
CA GLU A 71 -5.25 -19.49 -5.61
C GLU A 71 -4.06 -18.54 -5.39
N SER A 72 -2.88 -19.10 -5.11
CA SER A 72 -1.64 -18.33 -5.09
C SER A 72 -1.43 -17.64 -6.44
N PHE A 73 -1.02 -16.36 -6.42
CA PHE A 73 -0.74 -15.63 -7.66
C PHE A 73 0.52 -16.14 -8.37
N ASP A 74 1.49 -16.62 -7.58
CA ASP A 74 2.78 -17.13 -8.03
C ASP A 74 3.33 -18.15 -7.01
N GLU A 75 4.39 -18.87 -7.36
CA GLU A 75 5.07 -19.84 -6.50
C GLU A 75 5.66 -19.19 -5.23
N CYS A 76 6.11 -17.93 -5.33
CA CYS A 76 6.64 -17.19 -4.18
C CYS A 76 5.58 -16.46 -3.35
N SER A 77 4.30 -16.57 -3.72
CA SER A 77 3.23 -15.80 -3.07
C SER A 77 3.04 -16.17 -1.60
N MET A 78 3.08 -15.15 -0.75
CA MET A 78 2.64 -15.26 0.64
C MET A 78 1.24 -14.66 0.76
N MET A 79 0.23 -15.52 0.68
CA MET A 79 -1.15 -15.08 0.65
C MET A 79 -1.64 -14.56 2.00
N GLY A 80 -2.38 -13.46 1.98
CA GLY A 80 -3.04 -12.89 3.15
C GLY A 80 -4.16 -11.93 2.77
N ILE A 81 -4.90 -11.48 3.78
CA ILE A 81 -5.88 -10.41 3.65
C ILE A 81 -5.68 -9.34 4.71
N TYR A 82 -6.03 -8.12 4.37
CA TYR A 82 -6.13 -7.01 5.31
C TYR A 82 -7.15 -5.98 4.82
N ILE A 83 -7.62 -5.14 5.73
CA ILE A 83 -8.44 -3.98 5.39
C ILE A 83 -7.52 -2.79 5.18
N ILE A 84 -7.69 -2.11 4.05
CA ILE A 84 -6.88 -0.93 3.74
C ILE A 84 -7.23 0.16 4.76
N PRO A 85 -6.24 0.70 5.49
CA PRO A 85 -6.47 1.68 6.54
C PRO A 85 -7.38 2.83 6.11
N HIS A 86 -8.25 3.29 7.02
CA HIS A 86 -9.22 4.37 6.78
C HIS A 86 -10.25 4.10 5.67
N THR A 87 -10.35 2.86 5.19
CA THR A 87 -11.34 2.47 4.19
C THR A 87 -12.07 1.21 4.60
N ASN A 88 -13.12 0.86 3.83
CA ASN A 88 -13.79 -0.43 3.89
C ASN A 88 -13.36 -1.36 2.75
N LEU A 89 -12.19 -1.12 2.17
CA LEU A 89 -11.65 -1.93 1.07
C LEU A 89 -10.86 -3.11 1.64
N LEU A 90 -11.12 -4.29 1.08
CA LEU A 90 -10.38 -5.51 1.40
C LEU A 90 -9.25 -5.67 0.38
N ALA A 91 -8.02 -5.81 0.86
CA ALA A 91 -6.91 -6.27 0.04
C ALA A 91 -6.75 -7.79 0.21
N VAL A 92 -6.63 -8.50 -0.90
CA VAL A 92 -6.06 -9.85 -0.96
C VAL A 92 -4.66 -9.71 -1.56
N ASP A 93 -3.65 -10.01 -0.77
CA ASP A 93 -2.24 -9.80 -1.09
C ASP A 93 -1.53 -11.14 -1.18
N GLY A 94 -0.78 -11.35 -2.26
CA GLY A 94 0.10 -12.50 -2.44
C GLY A 94 1.49 -12.09 -2.90
N SER A 95 1.92 -10.89 -2.53
CA SER A 95 3.23 -10.35 -2.86
C SER A 95 4.35 -11.20 -2.27
N CYS A 96 5.43 -11.40 -3.03
CA CYS A 96 6.55 -12.22 -2.61
C CYS A 96 7.38 -11.51 -1.52
N SER A 97 7.92 -12.24 -0.54
CA SER A 97 8.57 -11.63 0.64
C SER A 97 9.95 -11.04 0.39
N SER A 98 10.62 -11.45 -0.70
CA SER A 98 11.96 -10.98 -1.04
C SER A 98 12.00 -9.48 -1.38
N GLN A 99 13.16 -8.85 -1.14
CA GLN A 99 13.46 -7.55 -1.76
C GLN A 99 13.46 -7.70 -3.29
N GLY A 100 12.94 -6.69 -3.99
CA GLY A 100 12.68 -6.79 -5.44
C GLY A 100 11.64 -7.86 -5.82
N GLY A 101 10.96 -8.47 -4.85
CA GLY A 101 9.92 -9.47 -5.10
C GLY A 101 8.70 -8.87 -5.80
N GLN A 102 7.99 -9.70 -6.56
CA GLN A 102 6.78 -9.29 -7.25
C GLN A 102 5.67 -8.91 -6.25
N ILE A 103 4.96 -7.84 -6.58
CA ILE A 103 3.78 -7.36 -5.88
C ILE A 103 2.55 -7.89 -6.60
N TYR A 104 1.63 -8.48 -5.85
CA TYR A 104 0.34 -8.95 -6.35
C TYR A 104 -0.75 -8.63 -5.31
N ARG A 105 -1.55 -7.59 -5.56
CA ARG A 105 -2.64 -7.17 -4.64
C ARG A 105 -3.94 -6.93 -5.38
N TYR A 106 -5.00 -7.57 -4.91
CA TYR A 106 -6.34 -7.46 -5.48
C TYR A 106 -7.22 -6.74 -4.47
N ILE A 107 -7.77 -5.59 -4.87
CA ILE A 107 -8.54 -4.71 -3.98
C ILE A 107 -10.03 -4.86 -4.25
N TYR A 108 -10.77 -5.27 -3.24
CA TYR A 108 -12.19 -5.54 -3.30
C TYR A 108 -13.00 -4.51 -2.50
N LYS A 109 -14.22 -4.26 -2.98
CA LYS A 109 -15.22 -3.44 -2.32
C LYS A 109 -16.54 -4.20 -2.22
N TRP A 110 -17.23 -4.11 -1.10
CA TRP A 110 -18.58 -4.63 -0.98
C TRP A 110 -19.55 -3.91 -1.94
N SER A 111 -20.33 -4.68 -2.69
CA SER A 111 -21.42 -4.19 -3.53
C SER A 111 -22.75 -4.70 -3.02
N ALA A 112 -23.62 -3.77 -2.60
CA ALA A 112 -24.96 -4.10 -2.15
C ALA A 112 -25.87 -4.64 -3.28
N SER A 113 -25.66 -4.19 -4.53
CA SER A 113 -26.43 -4.67 -5.69
C SER A 113 -26.08 -6.12 -6.03
N GLU A 114 -24.78 -6.43 -6.03
CA GLU A 114 -24.26 -7.78 -6.33
C GLU A 114 -24.34 -8.71 -5.12
N LYS A 115 -24.60 -8.14 -3.92
CA LYS A 115 -24.61 -8.84 -2.63
C LYS A 115 -23.30 -9.62 -2.42
N ASN A 116 -22.18 -9.03 -2.84
CA ASN A 116 -20.87 -9.67 -2.86
C ASN A 116 -19.71 -8.66 -2.87
N TRP A 117 -18.50 -9.16 -2.67
CA TRP A 117 -17.25 -8.41 -2.76
C TRP A 117 -16.76 -8.37 -4.21
N CYS A 118 -16.66 -7.18 -4.79
CA CYS A 118 -16.27 -6.98 -6.17
C CYS A 118 -14.84 -6.45 -6.26
N LEU A 119 -14.02 -7.08 -7.10
CA LEU A 119 -12.69 -6.59 -7.46
C LEU A 119 -12.82 -5.23 -8.14
N ILE A 120 -12.16 -4.21 -7.60
CA ILE A 120 -12.15 -2.85 -8.15
C ILE A 120 -10.77 -2.44 -8.67
N ARG A 121 -9.70 -2.99 -8.11
CA ARG A 121 -8.33 -2.76 -8.57
C ARG A 121 -7.53 -4.05 -8.57
N GLN A 122 -6.71 -4.19 -9.59
CA GLN A 122 -5.57 -5.10 -9.60
C GLN A 122 -4.31 -4.27 -9.52
N VAL A 123 -3.43 -4.61 -8.59
CA VAL A 123 -2.14 -3.97 -8.37
C VAL A 123 -1.07 -5.02 -8.59
N ASN A 124 -0.21 -4.79 -9.57
CA ASN A 124 0.98 -5.61 -9.80
C ASN A 124 2.22 -4.70 -9.72
N GLY A 125 3.41 -5.26 -9.54
CA GLY A 125 4.60 -4.44 -9.51
C GLY A 125 5.80 -5.14 -8.89
N GLU A 126 6.79 -4.36 -8.49
CA GLU A 126 7.99 -4.86 -7.85
C GLU A 126 8.26 -4.10 -6.56
N LYS A 127 8.61 -4.84 -5.50
CA LYS A 127 9.03 -4.26 -4.23
C LYS A 127 10.31 -3.46 -4.40
N SER A 128 10.56 -2.56 -3.46
CA SER A 128 11.85 -1.89 -3.38
C SER A 128 12.99 -2.91 -3.26
N ASP A 129 14.09 -2.56 -3.91
CA ASP A 129 15.36 -3.25 -3.83
C ASP A 129 16.45 -2.21 -3.64
N ILE A 130 16.76 -1.95 -2.37
CA ILE A 130 17.74 -0.95 -1.96
C ILE A 130 19.13 -1.32 -2.50
N THR A 131 19.41 -2.61 -2.73
CA THR A 131 20.71 -3.07 -3.25
C THR A 131 20.91 -2.72 -4.71
N SER A 132 19.84 -2.63 -5.50
CA SER A 132 19.86 -2.12 -6.88
C SER A 132 19.54 -0.62 -6.99
N GLY A 133 19.32 0.07 -5.86
CA GLY A 133 19.02 1.50 -5.81
C GLY A 133 17.54 1.86 -5.98
N VAL A 134 16.65 0.86 -6.00
CA VAL A 134 15.19 1.05 -6.04
C VAL A 134 14.67 1.22 -4.62
N VAL A 135 14.47 2.46 -4.18
CA VAL A 135 14.16 2.79 -2.77
C VAL A 135 12.68 2.78 -2.41
N VAL A 136 11.79 2.73 -3.42
CA VAL A 136 10.34 2.62 -3.26
C VAL A 136 9.80 1.56 -4.22
N PRO A 137 8.67 0.90 -3.92
CA PRO A 137 8.05 -0.01 -4.88
C PRO A 137 7.67 0.71 -6.17
N VAL A 138 7.52 -0.08 -7.24
CA VAL A 138 6.96 0.38 -8.52
C VAL A 138 5.71 -0.44 -8.79
N GLU A 139 4.55 0.20 -8.69
CA GLU A 139 3.27 -0.47 -8.89
C GLU A 139 2.55 0.01 -10.17
N ASP A 140 1.94 -0.95 -10.87
CA ASP A 140 0.95 -0.70 -11.92
C ASP A 140 -0.44 -1.06 -11.39
N VAL A 141 -1.38 -0.14 -11.58
CA VAL A 141 -2.72 -0.20 -11.00
C VAL A 141 -3.75 -0.16 -12.10
N LEU A 142 -4.54 -1.24 -12.21
CA LEU A 142 -5.59 -1.40 -13.21
C LEU A 142 -6.97 -1.33 -12.55
N ARG A 143 -7.86 -0.51 -13.11
CA ARG A 143 -9.28 -0.47 -12.69
C ARG A 143 -10.07 -1.57 -13.40
N VAL A 144 -10.72 -2.43 -12.61
CA VAL A 144 -11.51 -3.56 -13.12
C VAL A 144 -12.96 -3.12 -13.39
N ASN A 145 -13.55 -3.63 -14.47
CA ASN A 145 -14.96 -3.46 -14.82
C ASN A 145 -15.81 -4.59 -14.24
N GLY A 146 -17.08 -4.30 -13.96
CA GLY A 146 -18.03 -5.27 -13.44
C GLY A 146 -17.75 -5.69 -11.99
N CYS A 147 -18.17 -6.90 -11.64
CA CYS A 147 -17.97 -7.47 -10.31
C CYS A 147 -17.40 -8.88 -10.40
N ALA A 148 -16.07 -8.96 -10.48
CA ALA A 148 -15.37 -10.22 -10.25
C ALA A 148 -15.32 -10.48 -8.74
N THR A 149 -15.90 -11.60 -8.29
CA THR A 149 -15.92 -11.96 -6.86
C THR A 149 -14.55 -12.45 -6.41
N ILE A 150 -14.27 -12.38 -5.10
CA ILE A 150 -13.01 -12.87 -4.53
C ILE A 150 -12.66 -14.28 -5.05
N GLY A 151 -11.49 -14.39 -5.67
CA GLY A 151 -10.94 -15.64 -6.21
C GLY A 151 -11.44 -16.03 -7.61
N LYS A 152 -12.44 -15.32 -8.17
CA LYS A 152 -12.92 -15.54 -9.54
C LYS A 152 -12.36 -14.48 -10.48
N ASN A 153 -11.10 -14.67 -10.85
CA ASN A 153 -10.34 -13.71 -11.64
C ASN A 153 -10.25 -14.08 -13.12
N ASP A 154 -11.02 -15.07 -13.56
CA ASP A 154 -11.05 -15.47 -14.96
C ASP A 154 -11.72 -14.38 -15.80
N SER A 155 -11.08 -14.00 -16.91
CA SER A 155 -11.63 -13.05 -17.88
C SER A 155 -11.93 -11.64 -17.31
N LEU A 156 -11.01 -11.10 -16.50
CA LEU A 156 -11.09 -9.70 -16.07
C LEU A 156 -11.13 -8.76 -17.28
N THR A 157 -11.99 -7.75 -17.20
CA THR A 157 -12.00 -6.64 -18.14
C THR A 157 -11.64 -5.36 -17.40
N TYR A 158 -10.95 -4.45 -18.07
CA TYR A 158 -10.40 -3.25 -17.44
C TYR A 158 -10.96 -1.98 -18.06
N LYS A 159 -11.07 -0.91 -17.26
CA LYS A 159 -11.42 0.41 -17.78
C LYS A 159 -10.39 0.87 -18.80
N SER A 160 -10.84 1.59 -19.82
CA SER A 160 -9.93 2.20 -20.79
C SER A 160 -9.09 3.30 -20.11
N LYS A 161 -7.89 3.54 -20.64
CA LYS A 161 -6.99 4.59 -20.12
C LYS A 161 -7.67 5.98 -20.09
N ASP A 162 -8.51 6.29 -21.07
CA ASP A 162 -9.21 7.58 -21.13
C ASP A 162 -10.29 7.71 -20.04
N GLN A 163 -11.01 6.61 -19.77
CA GLN A 163 -11.97 6.58 -18.67
C GLN A 163 -11.26 6.76 -17.33
N VAL A 164 -10.17 6.02 -17.09
CA VAL A 164 -9.38 6.13 -15.86
C VAL A 164 -8.83 7.55 -15.70
N ARG A 165 -8.29 8.15 -16.77
CA ARG A 165 -7.81 9.54 -16.76
C ARG A 165 -8.90 10.54 -16.37
N SER A 166 -10.12 10.38 -16.89
CA SER A 166 -11.25 11.25 -16.55
C SER A 166 -11.64 11.12 -15.07
N GLU A 167 -11.66 9.90 -14.53
CA GLU A 167 -11.97 9.66 -13.12
C GLU A 167 -10.88 10.23 -12.20
N ILE A 168 -9.60 10.05 -12.54
CA ILE A 168 -8.47 10.62 -11.78
C ILE A 168 -8.57 12.16 -11.72
N ARG A 169 -8.98 12.83 -12.81
CA ARG A 169 -9.19 14.28 -12.79
C ARG A 169 -10.26 14.69 -11.78
N SER A 170 -11.36 13.95 -11.70
CA SER A 170 -12.40 14.18 -10.70
C SER A 170 -11.88 13.95 -9.26
N GLU A 171 -11.05 12.92 -9.05
CA GLU A 171 -10.43 12.64 -7.75
C GLU A 171 -9.44 13.73 -7.33
N LEU A 172 -8.73 14.34 -8.29
CA LEU A 172 -7.86 15.49 -8.03
C LEU A 172 -8.65 16.75 -7.67
N ASP A 173 -9.90 16.89 -8.14
CA ASP A 173 -10.77 17.97 -7.70
C ASP A 173 -11.23 17.79 -6.24
N ASP A 174 -11.39 16.55 -5.75
CA ASP A 174 -11.58 16.29 -4.32
C ASP A 174 -10.38 16.75 -3.50
N PHE A 175 -9.17 16.46 -3.98
CA PHE A 175 -7.94 16.94 -3.35
C PHE A 175 -7.90 18.47 -3.30
N LYS A 176 -8.23 19.17 -4.41
CA LYS A 176 -8.28 20.65 -4.44
C LYS A 176 -9.28 21.23 -3.44
N ARG A 177 -10.44 20.59 -3.28
CA ARG A 177 -11.43 20.97 -2.27
C ARG A 177 -10.90 20.77 -0.86
N ALA A 178 -10.29 19.62 -0.58
CA ALA A 178 -9.68 19.35 0.72
C ALA A 178 -8.54 20.34 1.04
N ALA A 179 -7.76 20.74 0.03
CA ALA A 179 -6.64 21.67 0.16
C ALA A 179 -7.05 23.10 0.58
N GLN A 180 -8.33 23.46 0.54
CA GLN A 180 -8.82 24.76 1.00
C GLN A 180 -8.74 24.92 2.52
N GLN A 181 -8.70 23.82 3.27
CA GLN A 181 -8.67 23.85 4.73
C GLN A 181 -7.64 22.85 5.26
N GLN A 182 -6.73 23.31 6.13
CA GLN A 182 -5.61 22.50 6.61
C GLN A 182 -6.04 21.16 7.23
N SER A 183 -7.09 21.15 8.07
CA SER A 183 -7.58 19.91 8.70
C SER A 183 -8.21 18.94 7.71
N SER A 184 -8.89 19.45 6.67
CA SER A 184 -9.46 18.63 5.61
C SER A 184 -8.37 18.04 4.72
N LEU A 185 -7.34 18.82 4.42
CA LEU A 185 -6.18 18.37 3.66
C LEU A 185 -5.39 17.29 4.39
N GLU A 186 -5.06 17.50 5.67
CA GLU A 186 -4.36 16.51 6.48
C GLU A 186 -5.12 15.19 6.54
N LYS A 187 -6.43 15.26 6.78
CA LYS A 187 -7.31 14.09 6.75
C LYS A 187 -7.30 13.41 5.38
N TYR A 188 -7.49 14.16 4.29
CA TYR A 188 -7.48 13.63 2.93
C TYR A 188 -6.18 12.87 2.63
N ILE A 189 -5.03 13.47 3.01
CA ILE A 189 -3.72 12.86 2.80
C ILE A 189 -3.51 11.65 3.71
N ALA A 190 -3.95 11.67 4.96
CA ALA A 190 -3.82 10.52 5.86
C ALA A 190 -4.67 9.32 5.40
N GLU A 191 -5.87 9.56 4.86
CA GLU A 191 -6.82 8.51 4.50
C GLU A 191 -6.66 8.00 3.06
N MET A 192 -5.82 8.63 2.23
CA MET A 192 -5.61 8.22 0.84
C MET A 192 -4.83 6.89 0.76
N PRO A 193 -5.37 5.81 0.17
CA PRO A 193 -4.63 4.57 -0.01
C PRO A 193 -3.37 4.73 -0.85
N ASP A 194 -2.36 3.91 -0.57
CA ASP A 194 -1.08 3.83 -1.30
C ASP A 194 -1.26 3.56 -2.80
N PHE A 195 -2.08 2.56 -3.17
CA PHE A 195 -2.33 2.20 -4.57
C PHE A 195 -2.98 3.35 -5.36
N ARG A 196 -3.69 4.28 -4.69
CA ARG A 196 -4.22 5.48 -5.35
C ARG A 196 -3.10 6.45 -5.71
N VAL A 197 -2.04 6.53 -4.91
CA VAL A 197 -0.87 7.35 -5.22
C VAL A 197 -0.10 6.74 -6.38
N ALA A 198 0.17 5.43 -6.32
CA ALA A 198 0.80 4.68 -7.40
C ALA A 198 0.09 4.88 -8.76
N GLU A 199 -1.25 4.75 -8.76
CA GLU A 199 -2.07 4.92 -9.97
C GLU A 199 -1.86 6.29 -10.64
N LEU A 200 -1.67 7.38 -9.88
CA LEU A 200 -1.44 8.72 -10.44
C LEU A 200 -0.22 8.76 -11.36
N GLY A 201 0.83 8.00 -11.03
CA GLY A 201 2.08 7.93 -11.78
C GLY A 201 1.90 7.57 -13.25
N SER A 202 0.97 6.65 -13.53
CA SER A 202 0.66 6.18 -14.89
C SER A 202 -0.17 7.18 -15.71
N TYR A 203 -0.79 8.17 -15.06
CA TYR A 203 -1.75 9.10 -15.68
C TYR A 203 -1.36 10.58 -15.60
N ILE A 204 -0.08 10.88 -15.32
CA ILE A 204 0.43 12.26 -15.32
C ILE A 204 0.36 12.84 -16.74
N ASP A 205 -0.23 14.01 -16.94
CA ASP A 205 -0.26 14.75 -18.19
C ASP A 205 -0.21 16.27 -17.95
N ALA A 206 -0.17 17.06 -19.02
CA ALA A 206 -0.06 18.51 -18.92
C ALA A 206 -1.24 19.16 -18.17
N GLY A 207 -2.41 18.50 -18.12
CA GLY A 207 -3.61 19.00 -17.46
C GLY A 207 -3.68 18.70 -15.96
N ASN A 208 -2.86 17.79 -15.44
CA ASN A 208 -2.87 17.41 -14.02
C ASN A 208 -1.49 17.46 -13.33
N VAL A 209 -0.40 17.70 -14.07
CA VAL A 209 0.97 17.70 -13.51
C VAL A 209 1.15 18.65 -12.33
N GLU A 210 0.46 19.79 -12.32
CA GLU A 210 0.51 20.73 -11.20
C GLU A 210 -0.17 20.17 -9.95
N ASP A 211 -1.36 19.61 -10.12
CA ASP A 211 -2.14 19.04 -9.02
C ASP A 211 -1.44 17.84 -8.40
N ILE A 212 -0.88 16.96 -9.23
CA ILE A 212 -0.11 15.79 -8.76
C ILE A 212 1.15 16.23 -8.03
N ASN A 213 1.87 17.24 -8.54
CA ASN A 213 3.03 17.79 -7.84
C ASN A 213 2.67 18.38 -6.47
N ASN A 214 1.55 19.11 -6.39
CA ASN A 214 1.07 19.69 -5.15
C ASN A 214 0.62 18.61 -4.15
N LEU A 215 -0.07 17.57 -4.63
CA LEU A 215 -0.43 16.40 -3.83
C LEU A 215 0.83 15.72 -3.27
N ALA A 216 1.85 15.50 -4.10
CA ALA A 216 3.11 14.89 -3.68
C ALA A 216 3.88 15.73 -2.64
N PHE A 217 3.85 17.05 -2.78
CA PHE A 217 4.38 17.95 -1.75
C PHE A 217 3.67 17.72 -0.40
N TYR A 218 2.34 17.60 -0.40
CA TYR A 218 1.59 17.35 0.83
C TYR A 218 1.78 15.94 1.37
N LEU A 219 1.95 14.91 0.53
CA LEU A 219 2.36 13.58 0.97
C LEU A 219 3.64 13.66 1.82
N GLY A 220 4.69 14.32 1.33
CA GLY A 220 5.92 14.52 2.11
C GLY A 220 5.70 15.34 3.39
N LYS A 221 4.95 16.45 3.30
CA LYS A 221 4.61 17.29 4.46
C LYS A 221 3.94 16.50 5.60
N TYR A 222 3.07 15.55 5.26
CA TYR A 222 2.35 14.69 6.20
C TYR A 222 2.99 13.31 6.37
N LYS A 223 4.33 13.22 6.24
CA LYS A 223 5.13 12.03 6.59
C LYS A 223 4.90 10.80 5.70
N ARG A 224 4.42 11.00 4.48
CA ARG A 224 4.29 9.99 3.43
C ARG A 224 5.32 10.20 2.31
N SER A 225 6.57 10.43 2.68
CA SER A 225 7.62 10.76 1.70
C SER A 225 7.96 9.60 0.74
N GLY A 226 7.75 8.34 1.14
CA GLY A 226 7.87 7.19 0.23
C GLY A 226 6.87 7.26 -0.94
N ASP A 227 5.60 7.46 -0.63
CA ASP A 227 4.54 7.63 -1.63
C ASP A 227 4.78 8.88 -2.50
N ALA A 228 5.33 9.95 -1.91
CA ALA A 228 5.73 11.13 -2.66
C ALA A 228 6.83 10.79 -3.68
N VAL A 229 7.86 10.02 -3.30
CA VAL A 229 8.93 9.57 -4.21
C VAL A 229 8.34 8.73 -5.36
N GLU A 230 7.44 7.79 -5.06
CA GLU A 230 6.85 6.88 -6.06
C GLU A 230 6.20 7.65 -7.23
N VAL A 231 5.44 8.72 -6.93
CA VAL A 231 4.81 9.54 -7.97
C VAL A 231 5.75 10.59 -8.57
N LEU A 232 6.64 11.20 -7.76
CA LEU A 232 7.51 12.28 -8.21
C LEU A 232 8.59 11.80 -9.18
N GLN A 233 9.12 10.58 -9.02
CA GLN A 233 10.09 10.03 -9.98
C GLN A 233 9.50 9.92 -11.39
N LEU A 234 8.22 9.50 -11.49
CA LEU A 234 7.49 9.41 -12.77
C LEU A 234 7.18 10.81 -13.32
N LEU A 235 6.80 11.74 -12.43
CA LEU A 235 6.51 13.12 -12.80
C LEU A 235 7.74 13.82 -13.37
N VAL A 236 8.87 13.77 -12.67
CA VAL A 236 10.14 14.40 -13.09
C VAL A 236 10.68 13.75 -14.36
N LYS A 237 10.55 12.42 -14.51
CA LYS A 237 10.91 11.73 -15.77
C LYS A 237 10.09 12.24 -16.95
N LYS A 238 8.79 12.48 -16.76
CA LYS A 238 7.87 12.92 -17.83
C LYS A 238 7.93 14.43 -18.10
N PHE A 239 8.15 15.24 -17.06
CA PHE A 239 8.21 16.70 -17.12
C PHE A 239 9.51 17.22 -16.50
N PRO A 240 10.68 16.97 -17.13
CA PRO A 240 11.99 17.24 -16.53
C PRO A 240 12.26 18.72 -16.25
N ASN A 241 11.54 19.62 -16.93
CA ASN A 241 11.63 21.07 -16.77
C ASN A 241 10.74 21.63 -15.64
N ARG A 242 9.95 20.78 -14.97
CA ARG A 242 9.12 21.17 -13.82
C ARG A 242 9.99 21.28 -12.57
N THR A 243 10.74 22.37 -12.49
CA THR A 243 11.75 22.64 -11.45
C THR A 243 11.26 22.43 -10.02
N VAL A 244 10.02 22.82 -9.70
CA VAL A 244 9.45 22.61 -8.36
C VAL A 244 9.25 21.12 -8.03
N ALA A 245 8.85 20.31 -9.01
CA ALA A 245 8.70 18.87 -8.79
C ALA A 245 10.03 18.18 -8.54
N ARG A 246 11.10 18.67 -9.19
CA ARG A 246 12.46 18.19 -8.93
C ARG A 246 12.92 18.50 -7.50
N LEU A 247 12.64 19.70 -7.01
CA LEU A 247 12.91 20.04 -5.61
C LEU A 247 12.13 19.14 -4.66
N ASN A 248 10.85 18.92 -4.94
CA ASN A 248 9.99 18.04 -4.13
C ASN A 248 10.52 16.60 -4.13
N LEU A 249 11.01 16.09 -5.27
CA LEU A 249 11.62 14.76 -5.36
C LEU A 249 12.89 14.67 -4.51
N ALA A 250 13.76 15.68 -4.58
CA ALA A 250 14.96 15.75 -3.78
C ALA A 250 14.66 15.80 -2.27
N ASP A 251 13.68 16.62 -1.86
CA ASP A 251 13.21 16.70 -0.48
C ASP A 251 12.61 15.35 -0.01
N ALA A 252 11.81 14.69 -0.85
CA ALA A 252 11.21 13.40 -0.53
C ALA A 252 12.27 12.28 -0.41
N TYR A 253 13.25 12.21 -1.31
CA TYR A 253 14.39 11.30 -1.19
C TYR A 253 15.18 11.54 0.09
N TRP A 254 15.43 12.81 0.44
CA TRP A 254 16.12 13.16 1.68
C TRP A 254 15.36 12.67 2.92
N ASP A 255 14.04 12.83 2.93
CA ASP A 255 13.19 12.44 4.07
C ASP A 255 13.11 10.92 4.29
N ILE A 256 13.33 10.12 3.24
CA ILE A 256 13.42 8.64 3.33
C ILE A 256 14.87 8.14 3.46
N ASP A 257 15.81 9.04 3.77
CA ASP A 257 17.25 8.77 3.90
C ASP A 257 17.96 8.26 2.63
N ALA A 258 17.32 8.40 1.46
CA ALA A 258 17.90 8.12 0.15
C ALA A 258 18.77 9.28 -0.35
N LYS A 259 19.72 9.74 0.46
CA LYS A 259 20.50 10.97 0.22
C LYS A 259 21.30 10.94 -1.09
N GLU A 260 21.81 9.77 -1.48
CA GLU A 260 22.54 9.57 -2.74
C GLU A 260 21.67 9.84 -3.97
N LEU A 261 20.35 9.60 -3.86
CA LEU A 261 19.37 9.94 -4.90
C LEU A 261 18.91 11.40 -4.78
N ALA A 262 18.88 11.98 -3.58
CA ALA A 262 18.49 13.38 -3.36
C ALA A 262 19.51 14.39 -3.93
N ALA A 263 20.80 14.15 -3.72
CA ALA A 263 21.87 15.06 -4.11
C ALA A 263 21.91 15.42 -5.61
N PRO A 264 21.80 14.47 -6.57
CA PRO A 264 21.72 14.80 -7.98
C PRO A 264 20.47 15.61 -8.34
N GLU A 265 19.34 15.36 -7.70
CA GLU A 265 18.10 16.11 -7.94
C GLU A 265 18.20 17.55 -7.44
N TYR A 266 18.81 17.80 -6.28
CA TYR A 266 19.12 19.14 -5.82
C TYR A 266 20.11 19.88 -6.74
N ARG A 267 21.15 19.19 -7.24
CA ARG A 267 22.11 19.75 -8.20
C ARG A 267 21.41 20.25 -9.46
N GLU A 268 20.53 19.42 -10.00
CA GLU A 268 19.79 19.73 -11.21
C GLU A 268 18.74 20.82 -10.97
N TYR A 269 18.05 20.81 -9.83
CA TYR A 269 17.18 21.92 -9.42
C TYR A 269 17.95 23.25 -9.39
N ARG A 270 19.13 23.27 -8.76
CA ARG A 270 19.98 24.47 -8.69
C ARG A 270 20.37 24.96 -10.08
N ARG A 271 20.77 24.05 -10.98
CA ARG A 271 21.10 24.38 -12.38
C ARG A 271 19.91 25.07 -13.06
N GLN A 272 18.72 24.48 -12.96
CA GLN A 272 17.50 25.02 -13.57
C GLN A 272 17.10 26.40 -13.00
N MET A 273 17.29 26.64 -11.71
CA MET A 273 17.02 27.93 -11.08
C MET A 273 18.01 29.01 -11.56
N ASN A 274 19.28 28.65 -11.74
CA ASN A 274 20.31 29.55 -12.25
C ASN A 274 20.06 29.94 -13.71
N GLU A 275 19.70 28.98 -14.56
CA GLU A 275 19.39 29.25 -15.97
C GLU A 275 18.18 30.17 -16.16
N LYS A 276 17.24 30.15 -15.21
CA LYS A 276 16.09 31.05 -15.16
C LYS A 276 16.40 32.41 -14.55
N GLY A 277 17.65 32.67 -14.13
CA GLY A 277 18.07 33.93 -13.50
C GLY A 277 17.47 34.19 -12.12
N ILE A 278 16.98 33.15 -11.44
CA ILE A 278 16.27 33.26 -10.15
C ILE A 278 17.01 32.54 -9.02
N SER A 279 18.35 32.54 -9.08
CA SER A 279 19.22 31.90 -8.08
C SER A 279 18.95 32.33 -6.64
N ALA A 280 18.52 33.59 -6.43
CA ALA A 280 18.18 34.11 -5.12
C ALA A 280 16.99 33.39 -4.44
N LYS A 281 16.19 32.62 -5.19
CA LYS A 281 15.06 31.83 -4.68
C LYS A 281 15.46 30.39 -4.31
N ILE A 282 16.72 29.99 -4.48
CA ILE A 282 17.19 28.65 -4.09
C ILE A 282 17.14 28.54 -2.56
N PRO A 283 16.40 27.57 -1.98
CA PRO A 283 16.37 27.39 -0.53
C PRO A 283 17.75 26.99 0.01
N PRO A 284 18.20 27.51 1.18
CA PRO A 284 19.51 27.19 1.75
C PRO A 284 19.78 25.68 1.87
N ARG A 285 18.76 24.91 2.28
CA ARG A 285 18.84 23.45 2.39
C ARG A 285 19.33 22.75 1.13
N VAL A 286 19.08 23.31 -0.06
CA VAL A 286 19.55 22.75 -1.33
C VAL A 286 21.08 22.74 -1.36
N LEU A 287 21.72 23.82 -0.94
CA LEU A 287 23.19 23.92 -0.94
C LEU A 287 23.82 23.02 0.12
N ASP A 288 23.14 22.84 1.26
CA ASP A 288 23.62 21.98 2.35
C ASP A 288 23.52 20.50 2.00
N ARG A 289 22.43 20.10 1.34
CA ARG A 289 22.08 18.70 1.04
C ARG A 289 22.61 18.19 -0.30
N MET A 290 23.33 19.03 -1.03
CA MET A 290 24.01 18.68 -2.29
C MET A 290 25.41 18.08 -2.09
N LYS A 291 25.94 18.20 -0.88
CA LYS A 291 27.25 17.69 -0.46
C LYS A 291 27.14 16.21 -0.16
#